data_AF-A0A6J5TFZ4-F1
#
_entry.id   AF-A0A6J5TFZ4-F1
#
_cell.length_a   1.000
_cell.length_b   1.000
_cell.length_c   1.000
_cell.angle_alpha   90.00
_cell.angle_beta   90.00
_cell.angle_gamma   90.00
#
_symmetry.space_group_name_H-M   'P 1'
#
loop_
_entity.id
_entity.type
_entity.pdbx_description
1 polymer ?
#
loop_
_entity_poly.entity_id
_entity_poly.type
_entity_poly.pdbx_seq_one_letter_code
_entity_poly.pdbx_strand_id
1 'polypeptide(L)'
;MHTLLDKQHRALFQHGHAQRKPNVLDVVYSDVCGPMTTNTLGGTRYFVTFIDDHSRKVLAYALRTKDQVYEVFKQFHARVE
;
A
#
# COMPACT_ATOMS: atom_id res chain seq x y z
N MET A 1 -20.34 12.11 -37.59
CA MET A 1 -19.51 12.82 -36.60
C MET A 1 -18.31 11.94 -36.29
N HIS A 2 -17.17 12.28 -36.84
CA HIS A 2 -15.92 11.51 -36.79
C HIS A 2 -15.18 11.93 -35.51
N THR A 3 -15.04 11.06 -34.52
CA THR A 3 -14.31 11.42 -33.29
C THR A 3 -12.82 11.17 -33.48
N LEU A 4 -12.07 12.27 -33.44
CA LEU A 4 -10.63 12.38 -33.60
C LEU A 4 -9.88 11.74 -32.43
N LEU A 5 -8.69 11.25 -32.75
CA LEU A 5 -7.69 10.59 -31.91
C LEU A 5 -7.43 11.31 -30.58
N ASP A 6 -7.84 10.70 -29.46
CA ASP A 6 -7.40 11.09 -28.12
C ASP A 6 -6.14 10.31 -27.74
N LYS A 7 -5.00 10.72 -28.31
CA LYS A 7 -3.69 10.21 -27.89
C LYS A 7 -3.13 11.14 -26.82
N GLN A 8 -3.57 10.96 -25.57
CA GLN A 8 -2.86 11.54 -24.44
C GLN A 8 -1.48 10.89 -24.31
N HIS A 9 -0.43 11.65 -24.62
CA HIS A 9 0.92 11.27 -24.22
C HIS A 9 1.02 11.46 -22.71
N ARG A 10 1.15 10.36 -21.96
CA ARG A 10 1.35 10.39 -20.50
C ARG A 10 2.49 11.35 -20.20
N ALA A 11 2.18 12.50 -19.60
CA ALA A 11 3.20 13.42 -19.14
C ALA A 11 4.16 12.64 -18.25
N LEU A 12 5.46 12.78 -18.50
CA LEU A 12 6.46 12.25 -17.58
C LEU A 12 6.29 13.03 -16.29
N PHE A 13 5.66 12.42 -15.29
CA PHE A 13 5.77 12.90 -13.92
C PHE A 13 7.27 12.99 -13.65
N GLN A 14 7.77 14.22 -13.49
CA GLN A 14 9.14 14.41 -13.09
C GLN A 14 9.26 13.85 -11.68
N HIS A 15 9.65 12.58 -11.62
CA HIS A 15 10.10 11.97 -10.40
C HIS A 15 11.47 12.56 -10.14
N GLY A 16 11.51 13.81 -9.66
CA GLY A 16 12.63 14.23 -8.85
C GLY A 16 12.82 13.15 -7.80
N HIS A 17 14.05 12.69 -7.60
CA HIS A 17 14.35 11.68 -6.58
C HIS A 17 13.75 12.18 -5.27
N ALA A 18 12.58 11.64 -4.88
CA ALA A 18 11.92 12.03 -3.65
C ALA A 18 12.87 11.62 -2.54
N GLN A 19 13.41 12.61 -1.83
CA GLN A 19 14.27 12.34 -0.69
C GLN A 19 13.45 11.57 0.34
N ARG A 20 13.98 10.43 0.78
CA ARG A 20 13.35 9.64 1.84
C ARG A 20 13.22 10.50 3.08
N LYS A 21 12.21 10.21 3.89
CA LYS A 21 12.10 10.84 5.20
C LYS A 21 13.29 10.47 6.10
N PRO A 22 13.74 11.39 6.97
CA PRO A 22 14.94 11.20 7.78
C PRO A 22 14.77 10.16 8.88
N ASN A 23 13.55 9.92 9.37
CA ASN A 23 13.29 8.94 10.42
C ASN A 23 12.31 7.85 9.98
N VAL A 24 12.46 6.69 10.62
CA VAL A 24 11.53 5.57 10.54
C VAL A 24 10.13 6.04 10.98
N LEU A 25 9.09 5.62 10.25
CA LEU A 25 7.68 5.94 10.48
C LEU A 25 7.25 7.40 10.22
N ASP A 26 8.15 8.28 9.75
CA ASP A 26 7.77 9.65 9.33
C ASP A 26 6.70 9.63 8.20
N VAL A 27 6.81 8.67 7.28
CA VAL A 27 5.81 8.39 6.24
C VAL A 27 5.69 6.90 6.04
N VAL A 28 4.46 6.39 6.17
CA VAL A 28 4.10 5.00 5.87
C VAL A 28 3.05 5.01 4.76
N TYR A 29 3.36 4.35 3.65
CA TYR A 29 2.38 4.07 2.60
C TYR A 29 1.64 2.79 2.95
N SER A 30 0.31 2.81 2.86
CA SER A 30 -0.50 1.62 3.09
C SER A 30 -1.56 1.46 2.02
N ASP A 31 -1.89 0.20 1.72
CA ASP A 31 -2.96 -0.17 0.81
C ASP A 31 -3.68 -1.42 1.29
N VAL A 32 -5.00 -1.46 1.11
CA VAL A 32 -5.85 -2.60 1.47
C VAL A 32 -6.44 -3.21 0.21
N CYS A 33 -6.03 -4.44 -0.06
CA CYS A 33 -6.50 -5.22 -1.20
C CYS A 33 -7.62 -6.19 -0.76
N GLY A 34 -8.75 -6.24 -1.47
CA GLY A 34 -9.82 -7.23 -1.30
C GLY A 34 -11.26 -6.67 -1.28
N PRO A 35 -12.29 -7.53 -1.24
CA PRO A 35 -12.24 -8.97 -0.97
C PRO A 35 -11.77 -9.78 -2.17
N MET A 36 -10.81 -10.68 -1.94
CA MET A 36 -10.40 -11.67 -2.93
C MET A 36 -11.54 -12.66 -3.18
N THR A 37 -11.68 -13.09 -4.44
CA THR A 37 -12.68 -14.06 -4.87
C THR A 37 -12.48 -15.43 -4.22
N THR A 38 -11.22 -15.79 -3.96
CA THR A 38 -10.85 -17.01 -3.27
C THR A 38 -10.39 -16.72 -1.85
N ASN A 39 -10.80 -17.58 -0.92
CA ASN A 39 -10.26 -17.55 0.42
C ASN A 39 -8.86 -18.17 0.41
N THR A 40 -7.97 -17.61 1.24
CA THR A 40 -6.74 -18.33 1.61
C THR A 40 -7.08 -19.59 2.41
N LEU A 41 -6.10 -20.48 2.60
CA LEU A 41 -6.24 -21.62 3.53
C LEU A 41 -6.65 -21.17 4.94
N GLY A 42 -6.27 -19.96 5.36
CA GLY A 42 -6.62 -19.36 6.65
C GLY A 42 -7.97 -18.65 6.69
N GLY A 43 -8.76 -18.69 5.60
CA GLY A 43 -10.07 -18.06 5.52
C GLY A 43 -10.06 -16.53 5.40
N THR A 44 -8.90 -15.93 5.09
CA THR A 44 -8.78 -14.49 4.86
C THR A 44 -9.11 -14.13 3.42
N ARG A 45 -9.63 -12.91 3.21
CA ARG A 45 -9.96 -12.39 1.87
C ARG A 45 -9.41 -10.99 1.62
N TYR A 46 -8.73 -10.41 2.59
CA TYR A 46 -8.12 -9.10 2.45
C TYR A 46 -6.64 -9.19 2.79
N PHE A 47 -5.86 -8.26 2.25
CA PHE A 47 -4.49 -8.02 2.66
C PHE A 47 -4.30 -6.53 2.87
N VAL A 48 -3.52 -6.16 3.87
CA VAL A 48 -2.99 -4.80 4.01
C VAL A 48 -1.48 -4.84 3.83
N THR A 49 -0.95 -3.89 3.06
CA THR A 49 0.48 -3.66 2.92
C THR A 49 0.86 -2.37 3.64
N PHE A 50 2.04 -2.36 4.26
CA PHE A 50 2.67 -1.19 4.86
C PHE A 50 4.09 -1.06 4.32
N ILE A 51 4.46 0.14 3.88
CA ILE A 51 5.78 0.47 3.36
C ILE A 51 6.27 1.71 4.11
N ASP A 52 7.32 1.54 4.91
CA ASP A 52 8.01 2.68 5.53
C ASP A 52 8.93 3.36 4.51
N ASP A 53 8.78 4.67 4.32
CA ASP A 53 9.53 5.42 3.30
C ASP A 53 11.03 5.46 3.60
N HIS A 54 11.38 5.62 4.88
CA HIS A 54 12.76 5.73 5.36
C HIS A 54 13.53 4.41 5.19
N SER A 55 13.06 3.36 5.87
CA SER A 55 13.74 2.06 5.94
C SER A 55 13.49 1.16 4.73
N ARG A 56 12.46 1.47 3.92
CA ARG A 56 11.96 0.61 2.83
C ARG A 56 11.44 -0.75 3.32
N LYS A 57 11.19 -0.93 4.61
CA LYS A 57 10.55 -2.14 5.16
C LYS A 57 9.14 -2.26 4.56
N VAL A 58 8.88 -3.41 3.92
CA VAL A 58 7.58 -3.77 3.37
C VAL A 58 7.03 -4.93 4.18
N LEU A 59 5.84 -4.76 4.74
CA LEU A 59 5.14 -5.81 5.47
C LEU A 59 3.72 -5.97 4.94
N ALA A 60 3.32 -7.22 4.71
CA ALA A 60 1.98 -7.57 4.27
C ALA A 60 1.32 -8.46 5.33
N TYR A 61 0.04 -8.21 5.60
CA TYR A 61 -0.75 -8.94 6.58
C TYR A 61 -2.08 -9.37 5.99
N ALA A 62 -2.47 -10.61 6.25
CA ALA A 62 -3.76 -11.16 5.84
C ALA A 62 -4.85 -10.76 6.85
N LEU A 63 -6.00 -10.30 6.36
CA LEU A 63 -7.14 -9.89 7.16
C LEU A 63 -8.40 -10.67 6.78
N ARG A 64 -9.22 -11.00 7.78
CA ARG A 64 -10.54 -11.60 7.59
C ARG A 64 -11.56 -10.54 7.18
N THR A 65 -11.46 -9.35 7.75
CA THR A 65 -12.34 -8.20 7.50
C THR A 65 -11.53 -6.89 7.43
N LYS A 66 -12.08 -5.84 6.81
CA LYS A 66 -11.36 -4.57 6.60
C LYS A 66 -11.12 -3.78 7.90
N ASP A 67 -11.97 -3.95 8.91
CA ASP A 67 -11.87 -3.30 10.21
C ASP A 67 -10.63 -3.72 11.02
N GLN A 68 -10.00 -4.84 10.67
CA GLN A 68 -8.79 -5.33 11.33
C GLN A 68 -7.52 -4.51 11.03
N VAL A 69 -7.57 -3.58 10.06
CA VAL A 69 -6.40 -2.79 9.63
C VAL A 69 -5.76 -2.02 10.79
N TYR A 70 -6.56 -1.41 11.67
CA TYR A 70 -6.02 -0.63 12.78
C TYR A 70 -5.24 -1.50 13.78
N GLU A 71 -5.76 -2.69 14.09
CA GLU A 71 -5.08 -3.61 15.00
C GLU A 71 -3.74 -4.08 14.42
N VAL A 72 -3.73 -4.39 13.12
CA VAL A 72 -2.51 -4.79 12.42
C VAL A 72 -1.52 -3.63 12.27
N PHE A 73 -2.00 -2.39 12.12
CA PHE A 73 -1.13 -1.22 12.12
C PHE A 73 -0.36 -1.07 13.43
N LYS A 74 -1.00 -1.31 14.59
CA LYS A 74 -0.30 -1.32 15.89
C LYS A 74 0.81 -2.38 15.94
N GLN A 75 0.57 -3.56 15.37
CA GLN A 75 1.60 -4.62 15.27
C GLN A 75 2.74 -4.23 14.33
N PHE A 76 2.43 -3.54 13.22
CA PHE A 76 3.44 -3.00 12.32
C PHE A 76 4.31 -1.95 13.03
N HIS A 77 3.71 -0.99 13.73
CA HIS A 77 4.41 0.06 14.47
C HIS A 77 5.41 -0.53 15.46
N ALA A 78 4.95 -1.47 16.31
CA ALA A 78 5.78 -2.13 17.32
C ALA A 78 6.90 -3.03 16.75
N ARG A 79 6.86 -3.39 15.45
CA ARG A 79 7.93 -4.15 14.77
C ARG A 79 8.95 -3.24 14.06
N VAL A 80 8.57 -1.99 13.84
CA VAL A 80 9.34 -1.03 13.06
C VAL A 80 10.12 -0.07 13.98
N GLU A 81 9.56 0.27 15.14
CA GLU A 81 10.32 0.70 16.33
C GLU A 81 11.40 -0.35 16.72
#